data_AF-A0A8H8IRF1-F1
#
_entry.id   AF-A0A8H8IRF1-F1
#
_cell.length_a   1.000
_cell.length_b   1.000
_cell.length_c   1.000
_cell.angle_alpha   90.00
_cell.angle_beta   90.00
_cell.angle_gamma   90.00
#
_symmetry.space_group_name_H-M   'P 1'
#
loop_
_entity.id
_entity.type
_entity.pdbx_description
1 polymer ?
#
loop_
_entity_poly.entity_id
_entity_poly.type
_entity_poly.pdbx_seq_one_letter_code
_entity_poly.pdbx_strand_id
1 'polypeptide(L)'
;MSVSSDSPMSSPVSVPASTFTPSEIEPITSLDEITSAPPIESQEASNNQPPPRTKLVHPEFAFADANVEIETADRLFWIHEYQLGKFTTLVDLIKQFAITAVATLQTLSAVITGPASFDADALISTLRIATVYGYPELQEFAISGLEKFDLSAIERIQLSDELLLPSWEKPAFAELCQRPGAITPSEAQVLGVERFVQVARIREAEQRRQFASSLAESFHGHHLVKHAMKSTATTKGPLGNTVPSSLPACNCKVRATEDSRYYVSKCDLHKLVPQVVDECLSLLKERSQLADGLNNLLTTILGRAYSEIRVNYEDGGSSLSQELSEATWIRGLNNN
;
A
#
# COMPACT_ATOMS: atom_id res chain seq x y z
N MET A 1 -61.33 -30.97 -7.93
CA MET A 1 -60.14 -31.43 -8.68
C MET A 1 -58.93 -30.83 -7.98
N SER A 2 -58.34 -31.61 -7.09
CA SER A 2 -57.21 -31.22 -6.24
C SER A 2 -55.92 -31.51 -7.00
N VAL A 3 -55.08 -30.51 -7.18
CA VAL A 3 -53.74 -30.67 -7.76
C VAL A 3 -52.72 -30.42 -6.67
N SER A 4 -52.13 -31.53 -6.21
CA SER A 4 -50.92 -31.60 -5.42
C SER A 4 -49.72 -31.32 -6.32
N SER A 5 -48.75 -30.54 -5.84
CA SER A 5 -47.44 -30.41 -6.46
C SER A 5 -46.37 -30.45 -5.36
N ASP A 6 -45.62 -31.55 -5.37
CA ASP A 6 -44.56 -31.91 -4.44
C ASP A 6 -43.35 -30.97 -4.54
N SER A 7 -42.75 -30.71 -3.38
CA SER A 7 -41.43 -30.09 -3.22
C SER A 7 -40.36 -31.16 -3.07
N PRO A 8 -39.19 -31.06 -3.72
CA PRO A 8 -38.08 -31.97 -3.44
C PRO A 8 -37.23 -31.48 -2.27
N MET A 9 -37.17 -32.28 -1.20
CA MET A 9 -36.19 -32.16 -0.14
C MET A 9 -34.78 -32.47 -0.67
N SER A 10 -33.85 -31.54 -0.47
CA SER A 10 -32.42 -31.78 -0.65
C SER A 10 -31.78 -32.14 0.69
N SER A 11 -31.15 -33.30 0.75
CA SER A 11 -30.44 -33.83 1.92
C SER A 11 -29.17 -33.03 2.26
N PRO A 12 -28.80 -32.86 3.54
CA PRO A 12 -27.56 -32.21 3.93
C PRO A 12 -26.36 -33.16 3.85
N VAL A 13 -25.29 -32.69 3.23
CA VAL A 13 -23.97 -33.33 3.21
C VAL A 13 -23.35 -33.23 4.60
N SER A 14 -23.03 -34.38 5.20
CA SER A 14 -22.31 -34.48 6.48
C SER A 14 -20.81 -34.31 6.25
N VAL A 15 -20.19 -33.33 6.92
CA VAL A 15 -18.73 -33.15 6.97
C VAL A 15 -18.24 -33.69 8.32
N PRO A 16 -17.18 -34.52 8.37
CA PRO A 16 -16.67 -35.04 9.64
C PRO A 16 -15.95 -33.94 10.43
N ALA A 17 -16.36 -33.79 11.70
CA ALA A 17 -15.70 -32.97 12.69
C ALA A 17 -14.29 -33.53 12.99
N SER A 18 -13.26 -32.75 12.69
CA SER A 18 -11.91 -33.02 13.17
C SER A 18 -11.75 -32.44 14.58
N THR A 19 -11.76 -33.33 15.56
CA THR A 19 -11.45 -33.06 16.96
C THR A 19 -9.95 -32.78 17.09
N PHE A 20 -9.60 -31.53 17.35
CA PHE A 20 -8.23 -31.14 17.72
C PHE A 20 -8.12 -31.17 19.24
N THR A 21 -7.39 -32.14 19.79
CA THR A 21 -7.04 -32.20 21.20
C THR A 21 -5.76 -31.39 21.46
N PRO A 22 -5.75 -30.43 22.39
CA PRO A 22 -4.52 -29.78 22.83
C PRO A 22 -3.90 -30.60 23.97
N SER A 23 -2.74 -31.21 23.72
CA SER A 23 -1.93 -31.83 24.77
C SER A 23 -0.93 -30.81 25.35
N GLU A 24 -1.03 -30.65 26.66
CA GLU A 24 0.04 -30.45 27.64
C GLU A 24 1.15 -29.43 27.33
N ILE A 25 1.03 -28.26 27.95
CA ILE A 25 2.19 -27.48 28.39
C ILE A 25 2.08 -27.38 29.91
N GLU A 26 2.93 -28.13 30.61
CA GLU A 26 3.09 -28.05 32.07
C GLU A 26 3.81 -26.76 32.48
N PRO A 27 3.51 -26.18 33.66
CA PRO A 27 4.17 -25.01 34.19
C PRO A 27 5.41 -25.41 34.99
N ILE A 28 6.60 -24.94 34.58
CA ILE A 28 7.81 -25.12 35.36
C ILE A 28 7.78 -24.12 36.52
N THR A 29 7.51 -24.64 37.71
CA THR A 29 7.69 -23.95 38.99
C THR A 29 9.09 -24.24 39.54
N SER A 30 9.56 -23.28 40.34
CA SER A 30 10.83 -23.17 41.05
C SER A 30 11.38 -24.46 41.66
N LEU A 31 12.71 -24.57 41.71
CA LEU A 31 13.37 -25.36 42.75
C LEU A 31 14.69 -24.67 43.18
N ASP A 32 14.71 -24.33 44.47
CA ASP A 32 15.85 -23.92 45.25
C ASP A 32 16.86 -25.06 45.47
N GLU A 33 18.09 -24.64 45.78
CA GLU A 33 19.14 -25.31 46.56
C GLU A 33 19.80 -26.59 46.03
N ILE A 34 21.14 -26.58 45.98
CA ILE A 34 22.03 -27.30 46.92
C ILE A 34 23.49 -26.86 46.70
N THR A 35 24.01 -26.16 47.70
CA THR A 35 25.25 -26.44 48.46
C THR A 35 26.54 -26.76 47.70
N SER A 36 27.58 -25.94 47.92
CA SER A 36 28.79 -26.33 48.68
C SER A 36 29.86 -25.24 48.68
N ALA A 37 30.23 -24.77 49.88
CA ALA A 37 31.43 -23.99 50.15
C ALA A 37 32.37 -24.81 51.06
N PRO A 38 33.71 -24.59 50.99
CA PRO A 38 34.61 -24.82 52.11
C PRO A 38 35.12 -23.49 52.71
N PRO A 39 35.66 -23.51 53.94
CA PRO A 39 35.78 -22.33 54.79
C PRO A 39 37.13 -21.62 54.59
N ILE A 40 37.12 -20.28 54.62
CA ILE A 40 38.35 -19.49 54.74
C ILE A 40 38.23 -18.53 55.92
N GLU A 41 39.27 -18.65 56.75
CA GLU A 41 39.68 -17.94 57.94
C GLU A 41 39.79 -16.42 57.73
N SER A 42 39.71 -15.67 58.82
CA SER A 42 39.48 -14.22 58.85
C SER A 42 40.71 -13.36 58.53
N GLN A 43 40.42 -12.08 58.17
CA GLN A 43 41.29 -10.87 58.16
C GLN A 43 42.13 -10.70 56.86
N GLU A 44 42.15 -9.59 56.11
CA GLU A 44 42.04 -8.16 56.40
C GLU A 44 41.68 -7.35 55.12
N ALA A 45 40.95 -6.24 55.28
CA ALA A 45 40.83 -5.03 54.42
C ALA A 45 40.80 -5.13 52.87
N SER A 46 39.65 -4.81 52.25
CA SER A 46 39.54 -3.70 51.26
C SER A 46 38.08 -3.49 50.83
N ASN A 47 37.63 -2.25 50.94
CA ASN A 47 36.30 -1.76 50.61
C ASN A 47 36.04 -1.84 49.09
N ASN A 48 35.36 -2.89 48.62
CA ASN A 48 34.93 -3.01 47.22
C ASN A 48 33.46 -2.58 47.08
N GLN A 49 33.24 -1.27 47.13
CA GLN A 49 32.08 -0.67 46.49
C GLN A 49 32.37 -0.65 44.97
N PRO A 50 31.48 -1.14 44.09
CA PRO A 50 31.69 -0.98 42.65
C PRO A 50 31.84 0.52 42.33
N PRO A 51 32.74 0.89 41.40
CA PRO A 51 32.98 2.29 41.09
C PRO A 51 31.66 2.97 40.71
N PRO A 52 31.38 4.19 41.21
CA PRO A 52 30.19 4.92 40.79
C PRO A 52 30.25 5.07 39.28
N ARG A 53 29.28 4.51 38.56
CA ARG A 53 29.09 4.80 37.14
C ARG A 53 28.78 6.29 37.07
N THR A 54 29.78 7.12 36.80
CA THR A 54 29.59 8.55 36.58
C THR A 54 28.74 8.71 35.32
N LYS A 55 27.48 9.12 35.51
CA LYS A 55 26.56 9.38 34.41
C LYS A 55 27.11 10.53 33.57
N LEU A 56 27.00 10.42 32.24
CA LEU A 56 27.50 11.45 31.35
C LEU A 56 26.57 12.67 31.39
N VAL A 57 27.14 13.85 31.65
CA VAL A 57 26.43 15.12 31.52
C VAL A 57 26.20 15.41 30.05
N HIS A 58 24.97 15.76 29.67
CA HIS A 58 24.63 16.05 28.28
C HIS A 58 25.34 17.34 27.81
N PRO A 59 26.09 17.32 26.69
CA PRO A 59 26.92 18.45 26.28
C PRO A 59 26.13 19.72 25.97
N GLU A 60 24.87 19.58 25.54
CA GLU A 60 23.96 20.72 25.26
C GLU A 60 23.19 21.23 26.50
N PHE A 61 23.16 20.45 27.59
CA PHE A 61 22.43 20.78 28.84
C PHE A 61 23.39 20.77 30.02
N ALA A 62 24.54 21.42 29.85
CA ALA A 62 25.55 21.60 30.86
C ALA A 62 25.72 23.11 31.16
N PHE A 63 24.61 23.81 31.42
CA PHE A 63 24.68 25.23 31.75
C PHE A 63 25.44 25.41 33.06
N ALA A 64 26.51 26.22 33.05
CA ALA A 64 27.38 26.42 34.21
C ALA A 64 26.66 27.11 35.38
N ASP A 65 25.54 27.77 35.09
CA ASP A 65 24.66 28.51 35.99
C ASP A 65 23.29 27.82 36.17
N ALA A 66 23.15 26.55 35.76
CA ALA A 66 21.96 25.75 36.02
C ALA A 66 21.68 25.61 37.51
N ASN A 67 20.39 25.67 37.87
CA ASN A 67 19.92 25.50 39.25
C ASN A 67 18.99 24.28 39.42
N VAL A 68 18.78 23.50 38.37
CA VAL A 68 18.04 22.23 38.42
C VAL A 68 18.83 21.12 37.74
N GLU A 69 18.97 20.00 38.44
CA GLU A 69 19.60 18.78 37.95
C GLU A 69 18.53 17.70 37.73
N ILE A 70 18.49 17.14 36.52
CA ILE A 70 17.60 16.03 36.18
C ILE A 70 18.44 14.83 35.79
N GLU A 71 18.25 13.76 36.54
CA GLU A 71 18.97 12.51 36.38
C GLU A 71 18.12 11.47 35.68
N THR A 72 18.72 10.79 34.71
CA THR A 72 18.10 9.69 33.97
C THR A 72 18.89 8.40 34.20
N ALA A 73 18.53 7.31 33.52
CA ALA A 73 19.22 6.03 33.69
C ALA A 73 20.72 6.12 33.35
N ASP A 74 21.08 6.88 32.32
CA ASP A 74 22.44 6.98 31.76
C ASP A 74 23.00 8.41 31.69
N ARG A 75 22.16 9.44 31.81
CA ARG A 75 22.54 10.85 31.59
C ARG A 75 22.13 11.80 32.71
N LEU A 76 22.89 12.89 32.83
CA LEU A 76 22.59 14.05 33.68
C LEU A 76 22.33 15.28 32.82
N PHE A 77 21.32 16.06 33.21
CA PHE A 77 20.94 17.30 32.55
C PHE A 77 20.92 18.42 33.59
N TRP A 78 21.64 19.49 33.30
CA TRP A 78 21.69 20.69 34.12
C TRP A 78 20.94 21.80 33.39
N ILE A 79 19.83 22.25 33.96
CA ILE A 79 18.94 23.25 33.34
C ILE A 79 18.55 24.36 34.32
N HIS A 80 18.04 25.46 33.77
CA HIS A 80 17.52 26.57 34.56
C HIS A 80 16.05 26.35 34.97
N GLU A 81 15.73 26.64 36.22
CA GLU A 81 14.38 26.60 36.78
C GLU A 81 13.39 27.50 36.00
N TYR A 82 13.86 28.64 35.48
CA TYR A 82 13.03 29.51 34.64
C TYR A 82 12.56 28.80 33.36
N GLN A 83 13.38 27.93 32.78
CA GLN A 83 13.00 27.21 31.56
C GLN A 83 12.00 26.09 31.84
N LEU A 84 12.11 25.49 33.02
CA LEU A 84 11.09 24.60 33.58
C LEU A 84 9.78 25.35 33.85
N GLY A 85 9.85 26.59 34.33
CA GLY A 85 8.69 27.45 34.61
C GLY A 85 7.81 27.76 33.39
N LYS A 86 8.27 27.52 32.15
CA LYS A 86 7.42 27.56 30.94
C LYS A 86 6.49 26.36 30.82
N PHE A 87 6.74 25.31 31.59
CA PHE A 87 6.00 24.05 31.64
C PHE A 87 5.53 23.78 33.08
N THR A 88 4.88 24.75 33.72
CA THR A 88 4.49 24.70 35.15
C THR A 88 3.84 23.37 35.56
N THR A 89 2.94 22.83 34.74
CA THR A 89 2.29 21.53 34.95
C THR A 89 3.30 20.37 34.98
N LEU A 90 4.28 20.38 34.07
CA LEU A 90 5.35 19.38 34.00
C LEU A 90 6.32 19.52 35.18
N VAL A 91 6.59 20.74 35.66
CA VAL A 91 7.45 21.00 36.83
C VAL A 91 6.85 20.45 38.10
N ASP A 92 5.55 20.72 38.32
CA ASP A 92 4.83 20.23 39.49
C ASP A 92 4.80 18.68 39.51
N LEU A 93 4.74 18.08 38.33
CA LEU A 93 4.73 16.62 38.16
C LEU A 93 6.13 15.98 38.22
N ILE A 94 7.19 16.59 37.69
CA ILE A 94 8.59 16.14 37.89
C ILE A 94 8.93 16.15 39.38
N LYS A 95 8.44 17.16 40.11
CA LYS A 95 8.59 17.24 41.57
C LYS A 95 7.81 16.14 42.29
N GLN A 96 6.73 15.62 41.68
CA GLN A 96 5.83 14.64 42.28
C GLN A 96 6.17 13.19 41.91
N PHE A 97 6.75 12.95 40.72
CA PHE A 97 7.07 11.64 40.19
C PHE A 97 8.49 11.65 39.60
N ALA A 98 9.43 10.96 40.26
CA ALA A 98 10.80 10.78 39.81
C ALA A 98 10.85 9.91 38.53
N ILE A 99 10.50 10.49 37.38
CA ILE A 99 10.36 9.76 36.11
C ILE A 99 11.67 9.84 35.30
N THR A 100 12.09 8.70 34.76
CA THR A 100 13.23 8.53 33.84
C THR A 100 13.00 9.28 32.53
N ALA A 101 13.69 10.41 32.39
CA ALA A 101 13.36 11.53 31.52
C ALA A 101 14.44 11.82 30.44
N VAL A 102 14.86 10.85 29.62
CA VAL A 102 15.89 11.13 28.59
C VAL A 102 15.27 11.83 27.36
N ALA A 103 14.16 11.30 26.86
CA ALA A 103 13.48 11.85 25.68
C ALA A 103 12.72 13.15 25.98
N THR A 104 12.11 13.26 27.17
CA THR A 104 11.44 14.47 27.67
C THR A 104 12.37 15.68 27.66
N LEU A 105 13.64 15.50 28.00
CA LEU A 105 14.60 16.61 28.12
C LEU A 105 15.17 17.05 26.77
N GLN A 106 15.29 16.15 25.79
CA GLN A 106 15.63 16.52 24.41
C GLN A 106 14.51 17.31 23.73
N THR A 107 13.25 17.04 24.07
CA THR A 107 12.12 17.86 23.63
C THR A 107 12.09 19.23 24.31
N LEU A 108 12.26 19.26 25.64
CA LEU A 108 12.34 20.51 26.42
C LEU A 108 13.47 21.41 25.94
N SER A 109 14.65 20.81 25.73
CA SER A 109 15.85 21.37 25.11
C SER A 109 15.56 22.25 23.89
N ALA A 110 14.87 21.68 22.91
CA ALA A 110 14.68 22.30 21.62
C ALA A 110 13.61 23.40 21.64
N VAL A 111 12.62 23.30 22.53
CA VAL A 111 11.68 24.42 22.79
C VAL A 111 12.41 25.63 23.41
N ILE A 112 13.51 25.39 24.13
CA ILE A 112 14.28 26.44 24.82
C ILE A 112 15.34 27.09 23.91
N THR A 113 15.92 26.37 22.94
CA THR A 113 17.11 26.83 22.19
C THR A 113 16.90 27.29 20.74
N GLY A 114 15.68 27.24 20.18
CA GLY A 114 15.41 27.64 18.79
C GLY A 114 15.21 26.45 17.85
N PRO A 115 15.13 26.63 16.52
CA PRO A 115 14.57 25.63 15.61
C PRO A 115 15.55 24.48 15.37
N ALA A 116 15.69 23.60 16.37
CA ALA A 116 16.21 22.27 16.14
C ALA A 116 15.20 21.56 15.22
N SER A 117 15.67 21.00 14.12
CA SER A 117 14.87 20.07 13.33
C SER A 117 14.63 18.83 14.19
N PHE A 118 13.38 18.59 14.57
CA PHE A 118 13.00 17.36 15.26
C PHE A 118 12.88 16.24 14.25
N ASP A 119 13.36 15.05 14.59
CA ASP A 119 13.03 13.83 13.86
C ASP A 119 11.66 13.28 14.29
N ALA A 120 11.16 12.28 13.58
CA ALA A 120 9.87 11.68 13.86
C ALA A 120 9.83 11.06 15.26
N ASP A 121 10.90 10.40 15.71
CA ASP A 121 10.98 9.72 17.01
C ASP A 121 10.90 10.72 18.17
N ALA A 122 11.56 11.88 18.06
CA ALA A 122 11.46 12.95 19.04
C ALA A 122 10.03 13.50 19.09
N LEU A 123 9.37 13.70 17.95
CA LEU A 123 8.00 14.21 17.90
C LEU A 123 6.97 13.19 18.42
N ILE A 124 7.13 11.89 18.14
CA ILE A 124 6.31 10.83 18.74
C ILE A 124 6.47 10.82 20.25
N SER A 125 7.72 10.89 20.74
CA SER A 125 8.01 10.96 22.17
C SER A 125 7.38 12.20 22.81
N THR A 126 7.50 13.34 22.13
CA THR A 126 6.88 14.60 22.54
C THR A 126 5.37 14.47 22.66
N LEU A 127 4.74 13.86 21.66
CA LEU A 127 3.30 13.65 21.66
C LEU A 127 2.87 12.70 22.78
N ARG A 128 3.58 11.59 23.02
CA ARG A 128 3.33 10.70 24.16
C ARG A 128 3.31 11.46 25.48
N ILE A 129 4.31 12.29 25.71
CA ILE A 129 4.41 13.13 26.92
C ILE A 129 3.22 14.09 26.97
N ALA A 130 2.97 14.81 25.88
CA ALA A 130 1.89 15.79 25.83
C ALA A 130 0.51 15.16 26.03
N THR A 131 0.27 13.95 25.55
CA THR A 131 -0.95 13.16 25.76
C THR A 131 -1.06 12.67 27.20
N VAL A 132 0.00 12.08 27.76
CA VAL A 132 0.01 11.59 29.16
C VAL A 132 -0.24 12.71 30.16
N TYR A 133 0.30 13.91 29.91
CA TYR A 133 0.22 15.04 30.83
C TYR A 133 -0.85 16.09 30.45
N GLY A 134 -1.63 15.86 29.38
CA GLY A 134 -2.73 16.74 28.99
C GLY A 134 -2.30 18.15 28.63
N TYR A 135 -1.25 18.30 27.83
CA TYR A 135 -0.74 19.61 27.38
C TYR A 135 -1.05 19.86 25.89
N PRO A 136 -2.18 20.51 25.57
CA PRO A 136 -2.73 20.54 24.21
C PRO A 136 -1.87 21.31 23.20
N GLU A 137 -1.17 22.37 23.60
CA GLU A 137 -0.32 23.16 22.70
C GLU A 137 0.90 22.36 22.21
N LEU A 138 1.47 21.51 23.07
CA LEU A 138 2.57 20.60 22.70
C LEU A 138 2.06 19.41 21.89
N GLN A 139 0.82 18.94 22.14
CA GLN A 139 0.18 17.95 21.28
C GLN A 139 0.02 18.51 19.87
N GLU A 140 -0.57 19.71 19.72
CA GLU A 140 -0.76 20.37 18.43
C GLU A 140 0.57 20.61 17.71
N PHE A 141 1.60 21.05 18.44
CA PHE A 141 2.96 21.20 17.90
C PHE A 141 3.51 19.87 17.37
N ALA A 142 3.41 18.80 18.15
CA ALA A 142 3.94 17.50 17.77
C ALA A 142 3.17 16.87 16.60
N ILE A 143 1.84 16.98 16.59
CA ILE A 143 0.98 16.55 15.49
C ILE A 143 1.35 17.30 14.21
N SER A 144 1.40 18.63 14.27
CA SER A 144 1.79 19.48 13.12
C SER A 144 3.21 19.20 12.63
N GLY A 145 4.09 18.76 13.52
CA GLY A 145 5.43 18.30 13.19
C GLY A 145 5.40 16.98 12.44
N LEU A 146 4.68 15.98 12.97
CA LEU A 146 4.59 14.64 12.39
C LEU A 146 3.85 14.61 11.04
N GLU A 147 2.89 15.50 10.82
CA GLU A 147 2.20 15.64 9.52
C GLU A 147 3.13 16.05 8.38
N LYS A 148 4.33 16.54 8.68
CA LYS A 148 5.37 16.87 7.68
C LYS A 148 6.23 15.67 7.31
N PHE A 149 6.08 14.54 8.01
CA PHE A 149 6.80 13.30 7.71
C PHE A 149 5.93 12.37 6.86
N ASP A 150 6.59 11.61 5.98
CA ASP A 150 5.94 10.61 5.11
C ASP A 150 5.64 9.31 5.88
N LEU A 151 4.81 9.40 6.91
CA LEU A 151 4.37 8.25 7.70
C LEU A 151 3.40 7.38 6.89
N SER A 152 3.68 6.08 6.82
CA SER A 152 2.79 5.13 6.15
C SER A 152 1.41 5.09 6.79
N ALA A 153 0.39 4.67 6.04
CA ALA A 153 -0.95 4.47 6.59
C ALA A 153 -0.96 3.60 7.86
N ILE A 154 -0.13 2.55 7.91
CA ILE A 154 -0.09 1.63 9.05
C ILE A 154 0.56 2.27 10.28
N GLU A 155 1.64 3.03 10.10
CA GLU A 155 2.26 3.79 11.19
C GLU A 155 1.29 4.84 11.75
N ARG A 156 0.55 5.54 10.88
CA ARG A 156 -0.48 6.51 11.33
C ARG A 156 -1.63 5.85 12.09
N ILE A 157 -2.07 4.65 11.68
CA ILE A 157 -3.07 3.87 12.43
C ILE A 157 -2.53 3.47 13.79
N GLN A 158 -1.30 2.95 13.84
CA GLN A 158 -0.66 2.54 15.10
C GLN A 158 -0.48 3.72 16.06
N LEU A 159 0.00 4.86 15.56
CA LEU A 159 0.15 6.08 16.36
C LEU A 159 -1.20 6.63 16.81
N SER A 160 -2.24 6.54 15.97
CA SER A 160 -3.59 6.91 16.37
C SER A 160 -4.11 6.04 17.52
N ASP A 161 -3.88 4.72 17.45
CA ASP A 161 -4.19 3.78 18.53
C ASP A 161 -3.50 4.11 19.83
N GLU A 162 -2.22 4.39 19.76
CA GLU A 162 -1.40 4.68 20.93
C GLU A 162 -1.70 6.05 21.55
N LEU A 163 -1.90 7.08 20.71
CA LEU A 163 -1.91 8.49 21.13
C LEU A 163 -3.29 9.14 21.04
N LEU A 164 -4.33 8.36 20.73
CA LEU A 164 -5.73 8.78 20.61
C LEU A 164 -5.91 9.91 19.59
N LEU A 165 -5.43 9.70 18.36
CA LEU A 165 -5.52 10.67 17.24
C LEU A 165 -6.59 10.28 16.20
N PRO A 166 -7.89 10.34 16.52
CA PRO A 166 -8.95 9.84 15.64
C PRO A 166 -8.97 10.50 14.24
N SER A 167 -8.47 11.74 14.13
CA SER A 167 -8.38 12.46 12.85
C SER A 167 -7.46 11.79 11.84
N TRP A 168 -6.51 10.97 12.29
CA TRP A 168 -5.55 10.28 11.43
C TRP A 168 -6.07 8.94 10.90
N GLU A 169 -7.05 8.32 11.56
CA GLU A 169 -7.53 6.98 11.21
C GLU A 169 -8.18 6.95 9.82
N LYS A 170 -9.20 7.79 9.61
CA LYS A 170 -9.96 7.79 8.35
C LYS A 170 -9.07 8.01 7.11
N PRO A 171 -8.20 9.03 7.04
CA PRO A 171 -7.32 9.19 5.89
C PRO A 171 -6.31 8.04 5.74
N ALA A 172 -5.81 7.47 6.85
CA ALA A 172 -4.92 6.31 6.78
C ALA A 172 -5.63 5.04 6.27
N PHE A 173 -6.85 4.75 6.73
CA PHE A 173 -7.64 3.64 6.22
C PHE A 173 -8.04 3.84 4.75
N ALA A 174 -8.35 5.06 4.33
CA ALA A 174 -8.62 5.37 2.92
C ALA A 174 -7.41 5.08 2.02
N GLU A 175 -6.22 5.51 2.46
CA GLU A 175 -4.96 5.23 1.74
C GLU A 175 -4.69 3.72 1.67
N LEU A 176 -4.84 3.00 2.78
CA LEU A 176 -4.70 1.54 2.82
C LEU A 176 -5.76 0.84 1.94
N CYS A 177 -6.95 1.43 1.86
CA CYS A 177 -8.03 1.20 0.91
C CYS A 177 -7.55 1.09 -0.54
N GLN A 178 -6.89 2.17 -0.97
CA GLN A 178 -6.59 2.47 -2.36
C GLN A 178 -5.23 1.94 -2.82
N ARG A 179 -4.32 1.61 -1.89
CA ARG A 179 -2.97 1.12 -2.21
C ARG A 179 -3.03 -0.08 -3.18
N PRO A 180 -2.12 -0.26 -4.14
CA PRO A 180 -2.13 -1.47 -4.97
C PRO A 180 -1.62 -2.72 -4.24
N GLY A 181 -0.60 -2.58 -3.39
CA GLY A 181 0.04 -3.68 -2.66
C GLY A 181 -0.84 -4.30 -1.58
N ALA A 182 -0.80 -5.64 -1.45
CA ALA A 182 -1.51 -6.39 -0.42
C ALA A 182 -1.14 -5.94 1.00
N ILE A 183 -2.02 -6.21 1.96
CA ILE A 183 -1.72 -6.04 3.38
C ILE A 183 -0.80 -7.18 3.79
N THR A 184 0.37 -6.85 4.31
CA THR A 184 1.37 -7.82 4.76
C THR A 184 1.00 -8.42 6.12
N PRO A 185 1.57 -9.58 6.51
CA PRO A 185 1.28 -10.19 7.81
C PRO A 185 1.61 -9.28 9.00
N SER A 186 2.69 -8.50 8.92
CA SER A 186 3.07 -7.53 9.96
C SER A 186 2.06 -6.39 10.07
N GLU A 187 1.56 -5.88 8.95
CA GLU A 187 0.51 -4.86 8.95
C GLU A 187 -0.82 -5.41 9.49
N ALA A 188 -1.16 -6.65 9.13
CA ALA A 188 -2.35 -7.33 9.66
C ALA A 188 -2.27 -7.52 11.19
N GLN A 189 -1.07 -7.74 11.73
CA GLN A 189 -0.85 -7.81 13.17
C GLN A 189 -1.14 -6.46 13.85
N VAL A 190 -0.69 -5.34 13.26
CA VAL A 190 -0.97 -3.98 13.78
C VAL A 190 -2.46 -3.67 13.75
N LEU A 191 -3.16 -4.04 12.68
CA LEU A 191 -4.60 -3.81 12.54
C LEU A 191 -5.44 -4.62 13.54
N GLY A 192 -4.97 -5.82 13.87
CA GLY A 192 -5.78 -6.83 14.55
C GLY A 192 -6.81 -7.47 13.60
N VAL A 193 -7.32 -8.64 14.00
CA VAL A 193 -8.15 -9.49 13.14
C VAL A 193 -9.43 -8.80 12.67
N GLU A 194 -10.12 -8.10 13.58
CA GLU A 194 -11.40 -7.47 13.27
C GLU A 194 -11.27 -6.36 12.23
N ARG A 195 -10.37 -5.39 12.46
CA ARG A 195 -10.13 -4.30 11.51
C ARG A 195 -9.54 -4.84 10.21
N PHE A 196 -8.65 -5.84 10.27
CA PHE A 196 -8.11 -6.46 9.07
C PHE A 196 -9.21 -7.02 8.16
N VAL A 197 -10.18 -7.77 8.71
CA VAL A 197 -11.29 -8.33 7.93
C VAL A 197 -12.14 -7.22 7.29
N GLN A 198 -12.44 -6.17 8.04
CA GLN A 198 -13.23 -5.04 7.52
C GLN A 198 -12.48 -4.26 6.44
N VAL A 199 -11.21 -3.93 6.67
CA VAL A 199 -10.35 -3.26 5.70
C VAL A 199 -10.20 -4.11 4.45
N ALA A 200 -9.98 -5.43 4.58
CA ALA A 200 -9.87 -6.32 3.43
C ALA A 200 -11.15 -6.35 2.58
N ARG A 201 -12.33 -6.37 3.23
CA ARG A 201 -13.63 -6.28 2.54
C ARG A 201 -13.79 -4.98 1.77
N ILE A 202 -13.54 -3.84 2.41
CA ILE A 202 -13.66 -2.51 1.79
C ILE A 202 -12.65 -2.37 0.64
N ARG A 203 -11.43 -2.86 0.85
CA ARG A 203 -10.35 -2.87 -0.15
C ARG A 203 -10.71 -3.67 -1.38
N GLU A 204 -11.26 -4.87 -1.22
CA GLU A 204 -11.68 -5.69 -2.36
C GLU A 204 -12.78 -4.99 -3.17
N ALA A 205 -13.72 -4.34 -2.47
CA ALA A 205 -14.75 -3.53 -3.11
C ALA A 205 -14.17 -2.32 -3.85
N GLU A 206 -13.20 -1.63 -3.27
CA GLU A 206 -12.52 -0.49 -3.91
C GLU A 206 -11.68 -0.91 -5.11
N GLN A 207 -10.92 -2.02 -5.01
CA GLN A 207 -10.15 -2.55 -6.13
C GLN A 207 -11.04 -2.95 -7.30
N ARG A 208 -12.21 -3.55 -7.02
CA ARG A 208 -13.22 -3.84 -8.04
C ARG A 208 -13.75 -2.55 -8.69
N ARG A 209 -13.93 -1.45 -7.94
CA ARG A 209 -14.32 -0.12 -8.50
C ARG A 209 -13.25 0.43 -9.42
N GLN A 210 -12.00 0.45 -8.96
CA GLN A 210 -10.87 0.99 -9.73
C GLN A 210 -10.65 0.20 -11.02
N PHE A 211 -10.76 -1.13 -10.95
CA PHE A 211 -10.69 -1.98 -12.14
C PHE A 211 -11.83 -1.71 -13.11
N ALA A 212 -13.07 -1.57 -12.61
CA ALA A 212 -14.23 -1.21 -13.44
C ALA A 212 -14.04 0.14 -14.15
N SER A 213 -13.55 1.15 -13.42
CA SER A 213 -13.28 2.49 -13.95
C SER A 213 -12.20 2.45 -15.03
N SER A 214 -11.09 1.76 -14.77
CA SER A 214 -9.99 1.62 -15.72
C SER A 214 -10.42 0.90 -17.02
N LEU A 215 -11.28 -0.12 -16.89
CA LEU A 215 -11.90 -0.77 -18.06
C LEU A 215 -12.77 0.23 -18.83
N ALA A 216 -13.65 0.97 -18.14
CA ALA A 216 -14.53 1.96 -18.78
C ALA A 216 -13.74 3.04 -19.52
N GLU A 217 -12.65 3.56 -18.96
CA GLU A 217 -11.76 4.52 -19.62
C GLU A 217 -11.11 3.93 -20.88
N SER A 218 -10.66 2.67 -20.81
CA SER A 218 -10.05 1.96 -21.94
C SER A 218 -11.02 1.80 -23.12
N PHE A 219 -12.32 1.62 -22.85
CA PHE A 219 -13.36 1.57 -23.88
C PHE A 219 -13.58 2.91 -24.60
N HIS A 220 -13.51 4.04 -23.87
CA HIS A 220 -13.64 5.37 -24.49
C HIS A 220 -12.44 5.70 -25.38
N GLY A 221 -11.23 5.27 -25.00
CA GLY A 221 -10.02 5.43 -25.81
C GLY A 221 -10.05 4.61 -27.12
N HIS A 222 -10.56 3.38 -27.07
CA HIS A 222 -10.58 2.49 -28.24
C HIS A 222 -11.59 2.91 -29.32
N HIS A 223 -12.63 3.67 -28.95
CA HIS A 223 -13.57 4.27 -29.91
C HIS A 223 -12.92 5.41 -30.73
N LEU A 224 -11.94 6.13 -30.17
CA LEU A 224 -11.19 7.17 -30.88
C LEU A 224 -10.17 6.59 -31.88
N VAL A 225 -9.56 5.44 -31.57
CA VAL A 225 -8.62 4.76 -32.48
C VAL A 225 -9.30 4.23 -33.74
N LYS A 226 -10.58 3.81 -33.66
CA LYS A 226 -11.37 3.43 -34.84
C LYS A 226 -11.53 4.56 -35.87
N HIS A 227 -11.48 5.82 -35.44
CA HIS A 227 -11.51 6.97 -36.35
C HIS A 227 -10.12 7.31 -36.94
N ALA A 228 -9.03 6.98 -36.25
CA ALA A 228 -7.67 7.22 -36.74
C ALA A 228 -7.23 6.22 -37.82
N MET A 229 -7.67 4.96 -37.77
CA MET A 229 -7.31 3.94 -38.78
C MET A 229 -8.03 4.10 -40.12
N LYS A 230 -9.03 4.99 -40.22
CA LYS A 230 -9.65 5.34 -41.51
C LYS A 230 -8.94 6.48 -42.26
N SER A 231 -7.89 7.07 -41.65
CA SER A 231 -7.17 8.23 -42.22
C SER A 231 -5.64 8.08 -42.17
N THR A 232 -5.11 6.94 -42.59
CA THR A 232 -3.69 6.81 -42.97
C THR A 232 -3.52 6.08 -44.30
N ALA A 233 -4.27 6.52 -45.31
CA ALA A 233 -3.71 6.53 -46.65
C ALA A 233 -2.77 7.73 -46.72
N THR A 234 -1.50 7.51 -47.07
CA THR A 234 -0.41 8.51 -47.22
C THR A 234 0.50 8.67 -46.01
N THR A 235 1.40 7.71 -45.80
CA THR A 235 2.71 8.04 -45.20
C THR A 235 3.78 7.21 -45.90
N LYS A 236 4.58 7.90 -46.72
CA LYS A 236 5.83 7.39 -47.29
C LYS A 236 6.79 7.18 -46.12
N GLY A 237 7.00 5.91 -45.74
CA GLY A 237 8.07 5.53 -44.81
C GLY A 237 9.39 5.36 -45.55
N PRO A 238 10.52 5.87 -45.02
CA PRO A 238 11.85 5.64 -45.55
C PRO A 238 12.41 4.36 -44.94
N LEU A 239 12.35 3.24 -45.68
CA LEU A 239 13.24 2.12 -45.42
C LEU A 239 14.08 1.85 -46.66
N GLY A 240 15.32 2.33 -46.60
CA GLY A 240 16.40 1.82 -47.41
C GLY A 240 16.68 0.39 -46.98
N ASN A 241 16.23 -0.57 -47.80
CA ASN A 241 16.85 -1.88 -47.91
C ASN A 241 16.83 -2.23 -49.40
N THR A 242 18.02 -2.18 -50.00
CA THR A 242 18.27 -2.54 -51.38
C THR A 242 18.09 -4.05 -51.54
N VAL A 243 16.86 -4.47 -51.83
CA VAL A 243 16.60 -5.81 -52.37
C VAL A 243 17.04 -5.79 -53.85
N PRO A 244 17.86 -6.75 -54.31
CA PRO A 244 18.28 -6.82 -55.70
C PRO A 244 17.07 -7.20 -56.58
N SER A 245 16.45 -6.19 -57.18
CA SER A 245 15.26 -6.32 -58.01
C SER A 245 15.61 -6.60 -59.47
N SER A 246 16.12 -7.80 -59.77
CA SER A 246 15.95 -8.34 -61.13
C SER A 246 14.70 -9.22 -61.13
N LEU A 247 13.53 -8.59 -61.20
CA LEU A 247 12.32 -9.30 -61.58
C LEU A 247 12.58 -9.97 -62.94
N PRO A 248 12.16 -11.23 -63.13
CA PRO A 248 12.32 -11.90 -64.42
C PRO A 248 11.62 -11.07 -65.52
N ALA A 249 12.37 -10.70 -66.56
CA ALA A 249 11.82 -9.92 -67.66
C ALA A 249 10.72 -10.71 -68.39
N CYS A 250 9.57 -10.07 -68.69
CA CYS A 250 8.53 -10.71 -69.51
C CYS A 250 9.09 -10.97 -70.92
N ASN A 251 9.01 -12.23 -71.36
CA ASN A 251 9.39 -12.65 -72.71
C ASN A 251 8.17 -12.77 -73.65
N CYS A 252 7.12 -12.00 -73.37
CA CYS A 252 5.84 -12.09 -74.06
C CYS A 252 6.03 -11.74 -75.54
N LYS A 253 5.67 -12.66 -76.44
CA LYS A 253 5.86 -12.48 -77.89
C LYS A 253 4.52 -12.14 -78.55
N VAL A 254 4.54 -11.13 -79.42
CA VAL A 254 3.43 -10.86 -80.34
C VAL A 254 3.62 -11.74 -81.58
N ARG A 255 2.59 -12.48 -81.96
CA ARG A 255 2.59 -13.31 -83.17
C ARG A 255 1.47 -12.84 -84.09
N ALA A 256 1.77 -12.73 -85.38
CA ALA A 256 0.77 -12.48 -86.42
C ALA A 256 0.21 -13.82 -86.92
N THR A 257 -1.10 -13.88 -87.17
CA THR A 257 -1.75 -14.99 -87.86
C THR A 257 -1.87 -14.68 -89.36
N GLU A 258 -2.11 -15.71 -90.17
CA GLU A 258 -2.28 -15.59 -91.63
C GLU A 258 -3.41 -14.62 -92.02
N ASP A 259 -4.43 -14.47 -91.16
CA ASP A 259 -5.53 -13.51 -91.33
C ASP A 259 -5.21 -12.05 -90.92
N SER A 260 -3.94 -11.67 -90.76
CA SER A 260 -3.53 -10.34 -90.25
C SER A 260 -4.04 -10.01 -88.84
N ARG A 261 -4.40 -11.01 -88.02
CA ARG A 261 -4.75 -10.81 -86.60
C ARG A 261 -3.51 -11.00 -85.74
N TYR A 262 -3.34 -10.13 -84.74
CA TYR A 262 -2.23 -10.22 -83.79
C TYR A 262 -2.71 -10.84 -82.48
N TYR A 263 -1.94 -11.78 -81.93
CA TYR A 263 -2.15 -12.28 -80.57
C TYR A 263 -0.86 -12.22 -79.76
N VAL A 264 -0.99 -12.03 -78.45
CA VAL A 264 0.14 -12.01 -77.52
C VAL A 264 0.22 -13.36 -76.82
N SER A 265 1.31 -14.10 -77.01
CA SER A 265 1.59 -15.28 -76.20
C SER A 265 2.11 -14.84 -74.84
N LYS A 266 1.25 -14.90 -73.80
CA LYS A 266 1.62 -14.55 -72.43
C LYS A 266 2.70 -15.49 -71.90
N CYS A 267 3.74 -14.92 -71.28
CA CYS A 267 4.75 -15.68 -70.55
C CYS A 267 4.16 -16.28 -69.27
N ASP A 268 4.88 -17.22 -68.64
CA ASP A 268 4.39 -17.87 -67.42
C ASP A 268 4.25 -16.90 -66.25
N LEU A 269 5.05 -15.82 -66.23
CA LEU A 269 4.88 -14.72 -65.27
C LEU A 269 3.50 -14.07 -65.40
N HIS A 270 3.01 -13.79 -66.62
CA HIS A 270 1.68 -13.18 -66.82
C HIS A 270 0.52 -14.16 -66.62
N LYS A 271 0.79 -15.47 -66.58
CA LYS A 271 -0.19 -16.48 -66.20
C LYS A 271 -0.28 -16.62 -64.68
N LEU A 272 0.87 -16.56 -63.99
CA LEU A 272 0.98 -16.73 -62.54
C LEU A 272 0.65 -15.46 -61.75
N VAL A 273 1.03 -14.27 -62.23
CA VAL A 273 0.86 -13.01 -61.49
C VAL A 273 -0.60 -12.76 -61.08
N PRO A 274 -1.61 -12.93 -61.96
CA PRO A 274 -3.00 -12.75 -61.53
C PRO A 274 -3.39 -13.72 -60.41
N GLN A 275 -2.97 -14.98 -60.48
CA GLN A 275 -3.25 -15.98 -59.45
C GLN A 275 -2.61 -15.63 -58.11
N VAL A 276 -1.34 -15.24 -58.12
CA VAL A 276 -0.61 -14.82 -56.90
C VAL A 276 -1.22 -13.54 -56.32
N VAL A 277 -1.62 -12.59 -57.16
CA VAL A 277 -2.28 -11.36 -56.71
C VAL A 277 -3.64 -11.68 -56.08
N ASP A 278 -4.44 -12.53 -56.72
CA ASP A 278 -5.75 -12.95 -56.20
C ASP A 278 -5.60 -13.70 -54.87
N GLU A 279 -4.61 -14.60 -54.75
CA GLU A 279 -4.30 -15.31 -53.51
C GLU A 279 -3.84 -14.35 -52.41
N CYS A 280 -2.94 -13.40 -52.71
CA CYS A 280 -2.52 -12.36 -51.77
C CYS A 280 -3.71 -11.51 -51.29
N LEU A 281 -4.60 -11.11 -52.19
CA LEU A 281 -5.80 -10.35 -51.85
C LEU A 281 -6.76 -11.18 -50.97
N SER A 282 -6.90 -12.47 -51.25
CA SER A 282 -7.69 -13.40 -50.44
C SER A 282 -7.13 -13.50 -49.01
N LEU A 283 -5.83 -13.68 -48.87
CA LEU A 283 -5.16 -13.75 -47.56
C LEU A 283 -5.24 -12.44 -46.78
N LEU A 284 -5.13 -11.30 -47.47
CA LEU A 284 -5.33 -9.98 -46.83
C LEU A 284 -6.76 -9.80 -46.33
N LYS A 285 -7.75 -10.28 -47.09
CA LYS A 285 -9.16 -10.28 -46.67
C LYS A 285 -9.37 -11.19 -45.45
N GLU A 286 -8.83 -12.41 -45.47
CA GLU A 286 -8.91 -13.33 -44.33
C GLU A 286 -8.27 -12.73 -43.07
N ARG A 287 -7.07 -12.14 -43.20
CA ARG A 287 -6.42 -11.41 -42.10
C ARG A 287 -7.31 -10.30 -41.53
N SER A 288 -7.97 -9.52 -42.38
CA SER A 288 -8.86 -8.45 -41.93
C SER A 288 -10.07 -9.00 -41.16
N GLN A 289 -10.66 -10.10 -41.64
CA GLN A 289 -11.77 -10.77 -40.96
C GLN A 289 -11.38 -11.35 -39.62
N LEU A 290 -10.18 -11.94 -39.51
CA LEU A 290 -9.64 -12.42 -38.24
C LEU A 290 -9.40 -11.28 -37.25
N ALA A 291 -8.86 -10.16 -37.70
CA ALA A 291 -8.66 -8.98 -36.87
C ALA A 291 -9.99 -8.42 -36.35
N ASP A 292 -11.02 -8.34 -37.21
CA ASP A 292 -12.37 -7.94 -36.81
C ASP A 292 -13.00 -8.94 -35.83
N GLY A 293 -12.82 -10.25 -36.07
CA GLY A 293 -13.27 -11.31 -35.17
C GLY A 293 -12.63 -11.21 -33.78
N LEU A 294 -11.33 -10.99 -33.71
CA LEU A 294 -10.60 -10.79 -32.45
C LEU A 294 -11.09 -9.56 -31.69
N ASN A 295 -11.32 -8.45 -32.39
CA ASN A 295 -11.85 -7.22 -31.80
C ASN A 295 -13.28 -7.42 -31.26
N ASN A 296 -14.13 -8.15 -31.98
CA ASN A 296 -15.49 -8.47 -31.52
C ASN A 296 -15.48 -9.38 -30.30
N LEU A 297 -14.58 -10.38 -30.28
CA LEU A 297 -14.40 -11.28 -29.14
C LEU A 297 -13.90 -10.52 -27.92
N LEU A 298 -12.88 -9.65 -28.08
CA LEU A 298 -12.39 -8.77 -27.03
C LEU A 298 -13.52 -7.89 -26.48
N THR A 299 -14.30 -7.24 -27.36
CA THR A 299 -15.43 -6.40 -26.97
C THR A 299 -16.49 -7.19 -26.22
N THR A 300 -16.75 -8.44 -26.61
CA THR A 300 -17.74 -9.32 -25.95
C THR A 300 -17.26 -9.77 -24.57
N ILE A 301 -16.00 -10.19 -24.45
CA ILE A 301 -15.42 -10.62 -23.16
C ILE A 301 -15.40 -9.45 -22.19
N LEU A 302 -14.90 -8.29 -22.63
CA LEU A 302 -14.83 -7.10 -21.79
C LEU A 302 -16.23 -6.55 -21.48
N GLY A 303 -17.18 -6.61 -22.41
CA GLY A 303 -18.56 -6.21 -22.18
C GLY A 303 -19.27 -7.08 -21.14
N ARG A 304 -19.04 -8.41 -21.17
CA ARG A 304 -19.53 -9.33 -20.13
C ARG A 304 -18.91 -9.02 -18.78
N ALA A 305 -17.58 -8.88 -18.72
CA ALA A 305 -16.87 -8.51 -17.49
C ALA A 305 -17.41 -7.18 -16.92
N TYR A 306 -17.62 -6.17 -17.76
CA TYR A 306 -18.19 -4.90 -17.34
C TYR A 306 -19.64 -5.05 -16.85
N SER A 307 -20.48 -5.86 -17.49
CA SER A 307 -21.86 -6.09 -17.04
C SER A 307 -21.94 -6.86 -15.72
N GLU A 308 -21.09 -7.87 -15.52
CA GLU A 308 -21.00 -8.62 -14.26
C GLU A 308 -20.52 -7.72 -13.12
N ILE A 309 -19.59 -6.82 -13.41
CA ILE A 309 -19.14 -5.81 -12.45
C ILE A 309 -20.27 -4.80 -12.19
N ARG A 310 -20.88 -4.21 -13.23
CA ARG A 310 -21.93 -3.17 -13.13
C ARG A 310 -23.18 -3.64 -12.38
N VAL A 311 -23.63 -4.88 -12.58
CA VAL A 311 -24.80 -5.42 -11.86
C VAL A 311 -24.56 -5.48 -10.34
N ASN A 312 -23.31 -5.57 -9.90
CA ASN A 312 -22.96 -5.48 -8.48
C ASN A 312 -22.84 -4.02 -7.96
N TYR A 313 -22.80 -3.01 -8.84
CA TYR A 313 -22.54 -1.61 -8.47
C TYR A 313 -23.77 -0.68 -8.59
N GLU A 314 -24.74 -0.97 -9.47
CA GLU A 314 -25.93 -0.12 -9.59
C GLU A 314 -26.93 -0.25 -8.43
N ASP A 315 -26.73 -1.19 -7.50
CA ASP A 315 -27.53 -1.32 -6.29
C ASP A 315 -27.03 -0.43 -5.11
N GLY A 316 -26.57 0.78 -5.42
CA GLY A 316 -26.28 1.79 -4.39
C GLY A 316 -24.99 1.55 -3.58
N GLY A 317 -23.95 0.95 -4.19
CA GLY A 317 -22.68 0.71 -3.51
C GLY A 317 -22.06 2.02 -2.99
N SER A 318 -22.12 2.23 -1.67
CA SER A 318 -21.61 3.41 -0.97
C SER A 318 -20.17 3.73 -1.38
N SER A 319 -19.83 4.99 -1.61
CA SER A 319 -18.44 5.40 -1.95
C SER A 319 -17.45 4.92 -0.88
N LEU A 320 -16.16 4.71 -1.21
CA LEU A 320 -15.13 4.37 -0.20
C LEU A 320 -15.19 5.31 1.00
N SER A 321 -15.33 6.61 0.75
CA SER A 321 -15.46 7.62 1.82
C SER A 321 -16.70 7.40 2.68
N GLN A 322 -17.81 6.95 2.07
CA GLN A 322 -19.05 6.65 2.77
C GLN A 322 -18.94 5.35 3.58
N GLU A 323 -18.39 4.26 3.01
CA GLU A 323 -18.15 3.02 3.75
C GLU A 323 -17.26 3.24 4.98
N LEU A 324 -16.19 4.03 4.83
CA LEU A 324 -15.33 4.41 5.96
C LEU A 324 -16.02 5.36 6.94
N SER A 325 -17.01 6.13 6.51
CA SER A 325 -17.79 7.00 7.42
C SER A 325 -18.87 6.24 8.18
N GLU A 326 -19.29 5.08 7.69
CA GLU A 326 -20.28 4.21 8.34
C GLU A 326 -19.59 3.12 9.20
N ALA A 327 -18.27 3.01 9.10
CA ALA A 327 -17.46 2.05 9.81
C ALA A 327 -17.40 2.35 11.32
N THR A 328 -18.19 1.61 12.11
CA THR A 328 -18.25 1.72 13.57
C THR A 328 -16.93 1.43 14.30
N TRP A 329 -15.98 0.79 13.61
CA TRP A 329 -14.66 0.43 14.15
C TRP A 329 -13.59 1.53 13.98
N ILE A 330 -13.90 2.61 13.25
CA ILE A 330 -13.04 3.80 13.12
C ILE A 330 -13.44 4.80 14.21
N ARG A 331 -12.49 5.17 15.07
CA ARG A 331 -12.70 6.18 16.11
C ARG A 331 -12.67 7.55 15.44
N GLY A 332 -13.78 8.27 15.53
CA GLY A 332 -13.90 9.60 14.93
C GLY A 332 -15.29 10.00 14.46
N LEU A 333 -16.28 9.12 14.58
CA LEU A 333 -17.63 9.36 14.04
C LEU A 333 -18.64 9.96 15.04
N ASN A 334 -18.27 10.15 16.31
CA ASN A 334 -19.19 10.61 17.37
C ASN A 334 -18.78 11.94 18.03
N ASN A 335 -18.16 12.87 17.31
CA ASN A 335 -18.01 14.25 17.79
C ASN A 335 -18.63 15.22 16.76
N ASN A 336 -19.97 15.30 16.78
CA ASN A 336 -20.75 16.48 16.43
C ASN A 336 -22.07 16.43 17.22
#